data_AF-A0A1X7SH46-F1
#
_entry.id   AF-A0A1X7SH46-F1
#
_cell.length_a   1.000
_cell.length_b   1.000
_cell.length_c   1.000
_cell.angle_alpha   90.00
_cell.angle_beta   90.00
_cell.angle_gamma   90.00
#
_symmetry.space_group_name_H-M   'P 1'
#
loop_
_entity.id
_entity.type
_entity.pdbx_description
1 polymer ?
#
loop_
_entity_poly.entity_id
_entity_poly.type
_entity_poly.pdbx_seq_one_letter_code
_entity_poly.pdbx_strand_id
1 'polypeptide(L)'
;MIKLLRHLHIIAEAKNRKEGSYFFPCALQSCKKLNPAPTEIQPLLIAWEIQNGGTKTLAIPQGLFPLTIVHLLEKKNIVQFAPDPDSDDETEFYRYHDAMSLRVFNEEYTIDIINRYTHIEIRFYDCKEFCPQIRELVMDAIKKSNNDLKVGKNHIFAFKCPRKNKRCYCIVKEDLSSTRCTQCRSHCKVLQGDDNSYRCWFSDCQSSSPGTKASLEDPPTKKRRLKLSASDRFRNVSDRLAGVILSCLIAVSGKLNAKKLITQGLHDEMITGHDIDSKKAAKLVLVIQTTLDAQPNPEAYLNDVCSALKELGEKQITDIVNELE
;
A
#
# COMPACT_ATOMS: atom_id res chain seq x y z
N MET A 1 -7.64 28.81 19.19
CA MET A 1 -8.49 27.60 19.15
C MET A 1 -8.14 26.67 17.99
N ILE A 2 -8.29 27.05 16.71
CA ILE A 2 -8.01 26.17 15.56
C ILE A 2 -6.60 25.58 15.56
N LYS A 3 -5.56 26.39 15.85
CA LYS A 3 -4.17 25.90 15.97
C LYS A 3 -4.01 24.78 17.00
N LEU A 4 -4.73 24.89 18.12
CA LEU A 4 -4.73 23.87 19.17
C LEU A 4 -5.43 22.59 18.71
N LEU A 5 -6.61 22.70 18.08
CA LEU A 5 -7.34 21.54 17.56
C LEU A 5 -6.54 20.77 16.50
N ARG A 6 -5.77 21.48 15.67
CA ARG A 6 -4.82 20.87 14.72
C ARG A 6 -3.64 20.22 15.43
N HIS A 7 -3.06 20.89 16.43
CA HIS A 7 -1.96 20.35 17.22
C HIS A 7 -2.34 19.07 17.97
N LEU A 8 -3.62 18.97 18.39
CA LEU A 8 -4.18 17.78 19.02
C LEU A 8 -4.71 16.75 18.01
N HIS A 9 -4.52 16.97 16.69
CA HIS A 9 -4.98 16.10 15.62
C HIS A 9 -6.50 15.77 15.69
N ILE A 10 -7.30 16.73 16.17
CA ILE A 10 -8.76 16.61 16.26
C ILE A 10 -9.41 16.99 14.92
N ILE A 11 -8.79 17.91 14.18
CA ILE A 11 -9.28 18.40 12.89
C ILE A 11 -8.20 18.30 11.82
N ALA A 12 -8.61 18.04 10.57
CA ALA A 12 -7.76 18.09 9.39
C ALA A 12 -8.14 19.27 8.49
N GLU A 13 -7.21 19.75 7.67
CA GLU A 13 -7.47 20.83 6.70
C GLU A 13 -8.11 20.24 5.43
N ALA A 14 -9.29 20.71 5.06
CA ALA A 14 -10.02 20.22 3.89
C ALA A 14 -9.67 21.09 2.66
N LYS A 15 -8.69 20.64 1.87
CA LYS A 15 -8.18 21.40 0.71
C LYS A 15 -9.18 21.58 -0.44
N ASN A 16 -10.18 20.69 -0.56
CA ASN A 16 -11.13 20.73 -1.68
C ASN A 16 -12.31 21.69 -1.44
N ARG A 17 -12.20 22.56 -0.42
CA ARG A 17 -13.19 23.61 -0.10
C ARG A 17 -12.47 24.94 0.07
N LYS A 18 -13.24 26.03 0.16
CA LYS A 18 -12.72 27.40 0.39
C LYS A 18 -11.66 27.40 1.49
N GLU A 19 -10.58 28.15 1.27
CA GLU A 19 -9.47 28.31 2.20
C GLU A 19 -9.98 28.56 3.64
N GLY A 20 -9.47 27.80 4.61
CA GLY A 20 -9.96 27.82 6.00
C GLY A 20 -11.08 26.83 6.34
N SER A 21 -11.43 25.91 5.44
CA SER A 21 -12.35 24.80 5.74
C SER A 21 -11.65 23.66 6.50
N TYR A 22 -12.21 23.25 7.64
CA TYR A 22 -11.68 22.16 8.47
C TYR A 22 -12.62 20.96 8.49
N PHE A 23 -12.03 19.78 8.46
CA PHE A 23 -12.71 18.51 8.64
C PHE A 23 -12.63 18.08 10.10
N PHE A 24 -13.79 17.76 10.69
CA PHE A 24 -13.89 17.29 12.06
C PHE A 24 -14.57 15.90 12.07
N PRO A 25 -13.81 14.79 12.09
CA PRO A 25 -14.36 13.44 11.93
C PRO A 25 -15.38 13.06 13.00
N CYS A 26 -15.18 13.52 14.25
CA CYS A 26 -16.06 13.19 15.36
C CYS A 26 -17.43 13.89 15.29
N ALA A 27 -17.61 14.89 14.44
CA ALA A 27 -18.88 15.61 14.26
C ALA A 27 -19.79 14.97 13.21
N LEU A 28 -19.32 13.92 12.51
CA LEU A 28 -20.09 13.24 11.47
C LEU A 28 -21.13 12.29 12.06
N GLN A 29 -22.14 11.96 11.26
CA GLN A 29 -23.14 10.96 11.61
C GLN A 29 -22.58 9.53 11.53
N SER A 30 -23.29 8.57 12.10
CA SER A 30 -23.02 7.13 11.93
C SER A 30 -23.47 6.63 10.58
N CYS A 31 -22.66 5.76 9.97
CA CYS A 31 -23.03 5.05 8.77
C CYS A 31 -24.07 3.97 9.10
N LYS A 32 -25.28 4.11 8.56
CA LYS A 32 -26.39 3.15 8.81
C LYS A 32 -26.29 1.88 7.97
N LYS A 33 -25.74 1.99 6.76
CA LYS A 33 -25.71 0.92 5.77
C LYS A 33 -24.33 0.91 5.12
N LEU A 34 -23.72 -0.26 5.09
CA LEU A 34 -22.44 -0.48 4.43
C LEU A 34 -22.68 -1.41 3.25
N ASN A 35 -22.04 -1.09 2.12
CA ASN A 35 -22.04 -1.92 0.93
C ASN A 35 -21.44 -3.31 1.27
N PRO A 36 -21.77 -4.34 0.48
CA PRO A 36 -21.12 -5.63 0.61
C PRO A 36 -19.59 -5.51 0.54
N ALA A 37 -18.88 -6.35 1.30
CA ALA A 37 -17.43 -6.39 1.22
C ALA A 37 -16.98 -6.96 -0.13
N PRO A 38 -15.84 -6.50 -0.68
CA PRO A 38 -15.26 -7.07 -1.89
C PRO A 38 -14.96 -8.56 -1.69
N THR A 39 -15.17 -9.35 -2.74
CA THR A 39 -14.87 -10.78 -2.76
C THR A 39 -13.51 -11.08 -3.36
N GLU A 40 -13.05 -10.25 -4.30
CA GLU A 40 -11.77 -10.42 -5.00
C GLU A 40 -10.57 -10.16 -4.09
N ILE A 41 -10.66 -9.11 -3.27
CA ILE A 41 -9.72 -8.76 -2.20
C ILE A 41 -10.48 -8.84 -0.89
N GLN A 42 -10.08 -9.77 -0.04
CA GLN A 42 -10.76 -9.97 1.23
C GLN A 42 -10.34 -8.85 2.19
N PRO A 43 -11.28 -8.14 2.84
CA PRO A 43 -10.94 -7.00 3.69
C PRO A 43 -9.95 -7.37 4.80
N LEU A 44 -8.93 -6.54 4.97
CA LEU A 44 -7.97 -6.68 6.06
C LEU A 44 -8.57 -6.11 7.34
N LEU A 45 -8.54 -6.88 8.43
CA LEU A 45 -9.04 -6.47 9.73
C LEU A 45 -7.88 -6.16 10.67
N ILE A 46 -7.96 -5.05 11.39
CA ILE A 46 -6.98 -4.63 12.40
C ILE A 46 -7.70 -4.50 13.74
N ALA A 47 -7.27 -5.23 14.75
CA ALA A 47 -7.91 -5.24 16.07
C ALA A 47 -6.86 -5.19 17.19
N TRP A 48 -7.27 -4.84 18.41
CA TRP A 48 -6.41 -4.92 19.59
C TRP A 48 -6.90 -6.04 20.48
N GLU A 49 -5.98 -6.91 20.90
CA GLU A 49 -6.27 -7.88 21.96
C GLU A 49 -6.27 -7.18 23.31
N ILE A 50 -7.41 -7.21 23.99
CA ILE A 50 -7.55 -6.78 25.39
C ILE A 50 -7.63 -8.03 26.26
N GLN A 51 -6.77 -8.10 27.28
CA GLN A 51 -6.81 -9.13 28.31
C GLN A 51 -7.69 -8.65 29.46
N ASN A 52 -8.88 -9.23 29.62
CA ASN A 52 -9.77 -8.96 30.74
C ASN A 52 -10.07 -10.27 31.46
N GLY A 53 -9.52 -10.45 32.67
CA GLY A 53 -9.87 -11.55 33.58
C GLY A 53 -9.77 -12.95 32.96
N GLY A 54 -8.74 -13.21 32.14
CA GLY A 54 -8.54 -14.51 31.47
C GLY A 54 -9.27 -14.68 30.14
N THR A 55 -10.13 -13.73 29.74
CA THR A 55 -10.76 -13.70 28.41
C THR A 55 -10.05 -12.71 27.49
N LYS A 56 -9.82 -13.13 26.23
CA LYS A 56 -9.29 -12.26 25.17
C LYS A 56 -10.45 -11.68 24.37
N THR A 57 -10.62 -10.36 24.42
CA THR A 57 -11.62 -9.63 23.62
C THR A 57 -10.93 -8.71 22.61
N LEU A 58 -11.57 -8.53 21.45
CA LEU A 58 -11.11 -7.59 20.43
C LEU A 58 -11.89 -6.29 20.53
N ALA A 59 -11.19 -5.17 20.69
CA ALA A 59 -11.79 -3.85 20.65
C ALA A 59 -10.84 -2.84 20.02
N ILE A 60 -11.37 -1.71 19.59
CA ILE A 60 -10.57 -0.59 19.10
C ILE A 60 -10.46 0.45 20.22
N PRO A 61 -9.26 0.98 20.48
CA PRO A 61 -9.09 2.11 21.41
C PRO A 61 -9.95 3.31 21.03
N GLN A 62 -10.58 3.93 22.03
CA GLN A 62 -11.42 5.11 21.80
C GLN A 62 -10.61 6.25 21.18
N GLY A 63 -11.19 6.91 20.17
CA GLY A 63 -10.52 8.01 19.45
C GLY A 63 -9.51 7.57 18.39
N LEU A 64 -9.15 6.29 18.31
CA LEU A 64 -8.16 5.81 17.34
C LEU A 64 -8.60 6.00 15.90
N PHE A 65 -9.85 5.65 15.58
CA PHE A 65 -10.38 5.78 14.23
C PHE A 65 -10.35 7.22 13.71
N PRO A 66 -10.99 8.22 14.37
CA PRO A 66 -10.97 9.59 13.86
C PRO A 66 -9.55 10.15 13.77
N LEU A 67 -8.67 9.81 14.72
CA LEU A 67 -7.26 10.24 14.68
C LEU A 67 -6.49 9.62 13.51
N THR A 68 -6.72 8.34 13.22
CA THR A 68 -6.12 7.65 12.08
C THR A 68 -6.51 8.33 10.77
N ILE A 69 -7.79 8.72 10.63
CA ILE A 69 -8.26 9.47 9.45
C ILE A 69 -7.56 10.83 9.35
N VAL A 70 -7.40 11.56 10.46
CA VAL A 70 -6.68 12.85 10.45
C VAL A 70 -5.22 12.67 10.01
N HIS A 71 -4.49 11.71 10.57
CA HIS A 71 -3.10 11.47 10.16
C HIS A 71 -2.96 11.00 8.71
N LEU A 72 -3.94 10.26 8.18
CA LEU A 72 -3.96 9.91 6.77
C LEU A 72 -4.10 11.17 5.91
N LEU A 73 -5.05 12.05 6.22
CA LEU A 73 -5.28 13.31 5.49
C LEU A 73 -4.12 14.32 5.62
N GLU A 74 -3.30 14.22 6.66
CA GLU A 74 -2.08 15.03 6.82
C GLU A 74 -0.97 14.65 5.82
N LYS A 75 -1.02 13.44 5.23
CA LYS A 75 -0.12 13.01 4.15
C LYS A 75 -0.51 13.67 2.83
N LYS A 76 -0.26 14.97 2.76
CA LYS A 76 -0.55 15.83 1.60
C LYS A 76 -0.03 15.17 0.31
N ASN A 77 -0.83 15.27 -0.75
CA ASN A 77 -0.59 14.71 -2.09
C ASN A 77 -0.69 13.17 -2.17
N ILE A 78 -0.52 12.44 -1.07
CA ILE A 78 -0.66 10.98 -1.06
C ILE A 78 -2.11 10.58 -0.80
N VAL A 79 -2.78 11.25 0.14
CA VAL A 79 -4.14 10.90 0.55
C VAL A 79 -5.06 12.11 0.45
N GLN A 80 -6.25 11.89 -0.09
CA GLN A 80 -7.30 12.89 -0.22
C GLN A 80 -8.67 12.27 0.07
N PHE A 81 -9.68 13.12 0.27
CA PHE A 81 -11.05 12.64 0.36
C PHE A 81 -11.49 12.02 -0.97
N ALA A 82 -12.20 10.89 -0.89
CA ALA A 82 -13.06 10.48 -1.99
C ALA A 82 -14.21 11.50 -2.19
N PRO A 83 -14.92 11.46 -3.33
CA PRO A 83 -16.08 12.30 -3.57
C PRO A 83 -17.09 12.31 -2.42
N ASP A 84 -17.87 13.39 -2.31
CA ASP A 84 -18.95 13.48 -1.33
C ASP A 84 -19.96 12.35 -1.60
N PRO A 85 -20.50 11.70 -0.55
CA PRO A 85 -21.53 10.67 -0.75
C PRO A 85 -22.73 11.26 -1.47
N ASP A 86 -23.18 10.60 -2.54
CA ASP A 86 -24.43 10.95 -3.20
C ASP A 86 -25.62 10.78 -2.24
N SER A 87 -26.64 11.62 -2.39
CA SER A 87 -27.84 11.60 -1.52
C SER A 87 -28.77 10.42 -1.79
N ASP A 88 -28.55 9.68 -2.88
CA ASP A 88 -29.40 8.58 -3.31
C ASP A 88 -28.86 7.23 -2.81
N ASP A 89 -29.78 6.30 -2.52
CA ASP A 89 -29.71 5.13 -1.61
C ASP A 89 -28.54 4.11 -1.72
N GLU A 90 -27.58 4.34 -2.62
CA GLU A 90 -26.34 3.57 -2.75
C GLU A 90 -25.12 4.51 -2.74
N THR A 91 -24.72 4.94 -1.54
CA THR A 91 -23.49 5.73 -1.38
C THR A 91 -22.29 4.91 -1.86
N GLU A 92 -21.71 5.31 -2.98
CA GLU A 92 -20.47 4.74 -3.52
C GLU A 92 -19.28 5.02 -2.58
N PHE A 93 -19.31 6.16 -1.88
CA PHE A 93 -18.26 6.60 -0.96
C PHE A 93 -18.81 6.89 0.44
N TYR A 94 -17.98 6.71 1.47
CA TYR A 94 -18.32 6.96 2.87
C TYR A 94 -17.73 8.25 3.39
N ARG A 95 -18.56 9.01 4.13
CA ARG A 95 -18.10 10.14 4.96
C ARG A 95 -18.87 10.22 6.27
N TYR A 96 -18.56 9.28 7.15
CA TYR A 96 -19.20 9.08 8.44
C TYR A 96 -18.16 8.99 9.56
N HIS A 97 -18.58 9.12 10.81
CA HIS A 97 -17.66 9.08 11.96
C HIS A 97 -17.06 7.68 12.21
N ASP A 98 -17.63 6.66 11.56
CA ASP A 98 -17.31 5.24 11.66
C ASP A 98 -17.02 4.59 10.30
N ALA A 99 -17.05 5.33 9.19
CA ALA A 99 -16.70 4.84 7.86
C ALA A 99 -16.22 6.00 6.98
N MET A 100 -15.05 5.83 6.35
CA MET A 100 -14.43 6.86 5.51
C MET A 100 -13.86 6.25 4.23
N SER A 101 -14.21 6.83 3.08
CA SER A 101 -13.56 6.51 1.81
C SER A 101 -12.51 7.56 1.48
N LEU A 102 -11.32 7.10 1.11
CA LEU A 102 -10.17 7.94 0.82
C LEU A 102 -9.58 7.57 -0.54
N ARG A 103 -9.16 8.59 -1.29
CA ARG A 103 -8.33 8.46 -2.47
C ARG A 103 -6.87 8.41 -2.04
N VAL A 104 -6.11 7.44 -2.54
CA VAL A 104 -4.70 7.22 -2.20
C VAL A 104 -3.84 7.17 -3.45
N PHE A 105 -2.53 7.43 -3.29
CA PHE A 105 -1.53 7.44 -4.36
C PHE A 105 -1.92 8.37 -5.52
N ASN A 106 -2.03 9.67 -5.24
CA ASN A 106 -2.41 10.69 -6.23
C ASN A 106 -3.76 10.42 -6.93
N GLU A 107 -4.76 9.93 -6.18
CA GLU A 107 -6.12 9.66 -6.66
C GLU A 107 -6.29 8.47 -7.60
N GLU A 108 -5.27 7.62 -7.70
CA GLU A 108 -5.30 6.41 -8.54
C GLU A 108 -6.23 5.34 -7.97
N TYR A 109 -6.30 5.24 -6.63
CA TYR A 109 -6.99 4.15 -5.94
C TYR A 109 -7.93 4.66 -4.86
N THR A 110 -9.00 3.91 -4.60
CA THR A 110 -9.94 4.21 -3.50
C THR A 110 -9.93 3.11 -2.45
N ILE A 111 -9.82 3.50 -1.19
CA ILE A 111 -9.91 2.61 -0.04
C ILE A 111 -11.05 3.03 0.88
N ASP A 112 -11.75 2.05 1.46
CA ASP A 112 -12.66 2.30 2.57
C ASP A 112 -12.00 1.87 3.87
N ILE A 113 -12.08 2.73 4.89
CA ILE A 113 -11.66 2.44 6.25
C ILE A 113 -12.89 2.51 7.14
N ILE A 114 -13.27 1.38 7.71
CA ILE A 114 -14.53 1.22 8.44
C ILE A 114 -14.22 0.81 9.88
N ASN A 115 -14.77 1.56 10.83
CA ASN A 115 -14.76 1.23 12.24
C ASN A 115 -15.94 0.28 12.56
N ARG A 116 -15.64 -0.99 12.83
CA ARG A 116 -16.63 -1.98 13.29
C ARG A 116 -16.72 -2.07 14.81
N TYR A 117 -16.11 -1.12 15.53
CA TYR A 117 -15.92 -1.03 16.99
C TYR A 117 -15.09 -2.16 17.63
N THR A 118 -15.15 -3.35 17.06
CA THR A 118 -14.33 -4.52 17.43
C THR A 118 -13.01 -4.57 16.66
N HIS A 119 -12.99 -3.99 15.45
CA HIS A 119 -11.84 -3.94 14.56
C HIS A 119 -12.01 -2.81 13.53
N ILE A 120 -10.90 -2.35 12.96
CA ILE A 120 -10.89 -1.52 11.76
C ILE A 120 -10.88 -2.47 10.56
N GLU A 121 -11.78 -2.29 9.62
CA GLU A 121 -11.88 -3.03 8.37
C GLU A 121 -11.38 -2.13 7.24
N ILE A 122 -10.37 -2.59 6.50
CA ILE A 122 -9.86 -1.92 5.30
C ILE A 122 -10.41 -2.67 4.09
N ARG A 123 -11.14 -1.96 3.23
CA ARG A 123 -11.61 -2.48 1.95
C ARG A 123 -10.87 -1.81 0.82
N PHE A 124 -10.56 -2.61 -0.17
CA PHE A 124 -9.89 -2.19 -1.37
C PHE A 124 -10.44 -2.99 -2.55
N TYR A 125 -10.70 -2.30 -3.66
CA TYR A 125 -11.43 -2.86 -4.80
C TYR A 125 -10.57 -2.97 -6.05
N ASP A 126 -9.37 -2.38 -6.06
CA ASP A 126 -8.52 -2.31 -7.25
C ASP A 126 -7.42 -3.40 -7.26
N CYS A 127 -6.27 -3.10 -7.84
CA CYS A 127 -5.19 -4.04 -8.13
C CYS A 127 -4.55 -4.64 -6.86
N LYS A 128 -4.64 -5.96 -6.68
CA LYS A 128 -4.07 -6.74 -5.55
C LYS A 128 -2.60 -6.43 -5.24
N GLU A 129 -1.83 -6.04 -6.23
CA GLU A 129 -0.42 -5.67 -6.12
C GLU A 129 -0.19 -4.44 -5.22
N PHE A 130 -1.23 -3.65 -4.95
CA PHE A 130 -1.16 -2.48 -4.07
C PHE A 130 -1.62 -2.77 -2.63
N CYS A 131 -2.12 -3.98 -2.34
CA CYS A 131 -2.55 -4.37 -0.99
C CYS A 131 -1.44 -4.10 0.06
N PRO A 132 -0.15 -4.46 -0.17
CA PRO A 132 0.91 -4.20 0.81
C PRO A 132 1.15 -2.70 1.05
N GLN A 133 1.17 -1.88 0.00
CA GLN A 133 1.39 -0.44 0.10
C GLN A 133 0.24 0.25 0.84
N ILE A 134 -1.01 -0.17 0.57
CA ILE A 134 -2.19 0.31 1.30
C ILE A 134 -2.11 -0.08 2.78
N ARG A 135 -1.75 -1.34 3.06
CA ARG A 135 -1.54 -1.80 4.43
C ARG A 135 -0.51 -0.93 5.14
N GLU A 136 0.67 -0.74 4.56
CA GLU A 136 1.72 0.09 5.18
C GLU A 136 1.28 1.54 5.37
N LEU A 137 0.57 2.12 4.40
CA LEU A 137 0.04 3.48 4.47
C LEU A 137 -0.89 3.67 5.69
N VAL A 138 -1.87 2.78 5.84
CA VAL A 138 -2.83 2.80 6.95
C VAL A 138 -2.14 2.45 8.26
N MET A 139 -1.21 1.50 8.25
CA MET A 139 -0.47 1.09 9.44
C MET A 139 0.44 2.17 10.00
N ASP A 140 1.08 2.97 9.14
CA ASP A 140 1.85 4.14 9.59
C ASP A 140 0.94 5.16 10.31
N ALA A 141 -0.26 5.42 9.78
CA ALA A 141 -1.22 6.32 10.42
C ALA A 141 -1.73 5.76 11.76
N ILE A 142 -2.00 4.45 11.84
CA ILE A 142 -2.38 3.79 13.10
C ILE A 142 -1.24 3.83 14.12
N LYS A 143 0.02 3.62 13.70
CA LYS A 143 1.19 3.70 14.59
C LYS A 143 1.34 5.09 15.19
N LYS A 144 1.15 6.15 14.39
CA LYS A 144 1.13 7.55 14.87
C LYS A 144 0.00 7.77 15.85
N SER A 145 -1.22 7.37 15.48
CA SER A 145 -2.41 7.48 16.34
C SER A 145 -2.22 6.79 17.69
N ASN A 146 -1.63 5.58 17.71
CA ASN A 146 -1.35 4.84 18.93
C ASN A 146 -0.36 5.60 19.84
N ASN A 147 0.68 6.20 19.26
CA ASN A 147 1.66 6.97 20.03
C ASN A 147 1.00 8.20 20.68
N ASP A 148 0.17 8.91 19.92
CA ASP A 148 -0.53 10.12 20.38
C ASP A 148 -1.57 9.81 21.45
N LEU A 149 -2.30 8.70 21.32
CA LEU A 149 -3.25 8.21 22.32
C LEU A 149 -2.59 7.46 23.48
N LYS A 150 -1.26 7.24 23.42
CA LYS A 150 -0.49 6.46 24.39
C LYS A 150 -1.05 5.04 24.59
N VAL A 151 -1.50 4.42 23.50
CA VAL A 151 -2.02 3.05 23.49
C VAL A 151 -0.90 2.07 23.10
N GLY A 152 -0.91 0.90 23.72
CA GLY A 152 0.03 -0.18 23.41
C GLY A 152 -0.02 -0.61 21.94
N LYS A 153 1.13 -1.01 21.39
CA LYS A 153 1.30 -1.38 19.97
C LYS A 153 0.75 -2.77 19.61
N ASN A 154 -0.05 -3.38 20.49
CA ASN A 154 -0.48 -4.78 20.42
C ASN A 154 -1.67 -5.00 19.47
N HIS A 155 -1.65 -4.34 18.32
CA HIS A 155 -2.61 -4.58 17.27
C HIS A 155 -2.27 -5.91 16.58
N ILE A 156 -3.30 -6.58 16.09
CA ILE A 156 -3.21 -7.82 15.34
C ILE A 156 -3.89 -7.64 13.99
N PHE A 157 -3.41 -8.37 13.00
CA PHE A 157 -4.10 -8.52 11.73
C PHE A 157 -5.00 -9.74 11.75
N ALA A 158 -6.15 -9.64 11.10
CA ALA A 158 -7.08 -10.75 10.98
C ALA A 158 -7.90 -10.66 9.69
N PHE A 159 -8.58 -11.75 9.39
CA PHE A 159 -9.61 -11.84 8.36
C PHE A 159 -10.90 -12.39 8.94
N LYS A 160 -12.03 -12.09 8.30
CA LYS A 160 -13.29 -12.76 8.62
C LYS A 160 -13.13 -14.25 8.31
N CYS A 161 -13.52 -15.11 9.25
CA CYS A 161 -13.48 -16.53 8.98
C CYS A 161 -14.51 -16.90 7.90
N PRO A 162 -14.12 -17.66 6.86
CA PRO A 162 -15.05 -18.11 5.82
C PRO A 162 -16.08 -19.13 6.32
N ARG A 163 -15.92 -19.67 7.55
CA ARG A 163 -16.87 -20.63 8.12
C ARG A 163 -18.09 -19.94 8.73
N LYS A 164 -19.21 -20.67 8.78
CA LYS A 164 -20.58 -20.20 9.07
C LYS A 164 -20.80 -19.36 10.35
N ASN A 165 -19.82 -19.19 11.23
CA ASN A 165 -20.00 -18.39 12.45
C ASN A 165 -19.58 -16.92 12.21
N LYS A 166 -20.55 -16.00 12.27
CA LYS A 166 -20.38 -14.56 12.06
C LYS A 166 -19.36 -13.90 13.01
N ARG A 167 -18.96 -14.57 14.10
CA ARG A 167 -18.01 -14.08 15.10
C ARG A 167 -16.63 -14.79 15.12
N CYS A 168 -16.30 -15.68 14.16
CA CYS A 168 -14.92 -16.21 14.06
C CYS A 168 -14.05 -15.30 13.19
N TYR A 169 -12.83 -15.08 13.66
CA TYR A 169 -11.77 -14.36 12.95
C TYR A 169 -10.58 -15.28 12.77
N CYS A 170 -9.92 -15.19 11.62
CA CYS A 170 -8.64 -15.83 11.35
C CYS A 170 -7.53 -14.82 11.61
N ILE A 171 -6.90 -14.91 12.78
CA ILE A 171 -5.81 -14.02 13.21
C ILE A 171 -4.55 -14.42 12.47
N VAL A 172 -3.90 -13.45 11.83
CA VAL A 172 -2.60 -13.62 11.16
C VAL A 172 -1.51 -13.72 12.23
N LYS A 173 -0.61 -14.70 12.08
CA LYS A 173 0.51 -14.87 13.00
C LYS A 173 1.67 -13.96 12.63
N GLU A 174 2.67 -13.88 13.51
CA GLU A 174 3.89 -13.08 13.32
C GLU A 174 4.68 -13.45 12.05
N ASP A 175 4.53 -14.69 11.56
CA ASP A 175 5.13 -15.16 10.30
C ASP A 175 4.49 -14.56 9.04
N LEU A 176 3.40 -13.77 9.18
CA LEU A 176 2.60 -13.15 8.13
C LEU A 176 2.08 -14.09 7.03
N SER A 177 2.20 -15.40 7.24
CA SER A 177 1.95 -16.45 6.24
C SER A 177 1.04 -17.55 6.76
N SER A 178 0.76 -17.57 8.06
CA SER A 178 -0.19 -18.49 8.68
C SER A 178 -1.24 -17.76 9.51
N THR A 179 -2.37 -18.44 9.73
CA THR A 179 -3.44 -17.90 10.56
C THR A 179 -3.93 -18.89 11.61
N ARG A 180 -4.58 -18.37 12.64
CA ARG A 180 -5.26 -19.13 13.69
C ARG A 180 -6.71 -18.64 13.81
N CYS A 181 -7.72 -19.51 13.65
CA CYS A 181 -9.10 -19.08 13.96
C CYS A 181 -9.29 -19.00 15.46
N THR A 182 -10.10 -18.05 15.90
CA THR A 182 -10.45 -17.88 17.31
C THR A 182 -11.39 -18.98 17.85
N GLN A 183 -12.19 -19.61 16.98
CA GLN A 183 -13.25 -20.56 17.39
C GLN A 183 -13.23 -21.91 16.65
N CYS A 184 -12.45 -22.04 15.58
CA CYS A 184 -12.39 -23.30 14.83
C CYS A 184 -11.32 -24.22 15.43
N ARG A 185 -11.68 -25.49 15.69
CA ARG A 185 -10.72 -26.53 16.12
C ARG A 185 -9.66 -26.83 15.06
N SER A 186 -10.03 -26.77 13.79
CA SER A 186 -9.09 -26.95 12.67
C SER A 186 -8.47 -25.61 12.27
N HIS A 187 -7.21 -25.64 11.84
CA HIS A 187 -6.50 -24.45 11.33
C HIS A 187 -7.28 -23.74 10.22
N CYS A 188 -7.34 -22.41 10.31
CA CYS A 188 -7.81 -21.57 9.23
C CYS A 188 -6.67 -21.41 8.23
N LYS A 189 -6.91 -21.76 6.97
CA LYS A 189 -5.91 -21.79 5.91
C LYS A 189 -6.08 -20.66 4.89
N VAL A 190 -6.65 -19.53 5.30
CA VAL A 190 -6.91 -18.40 4.38
C VAL A 190 -5.64 -17.81 3.77
N LEU A 191 -4.49 -17.95 4.43
CA LEU A 191 -3.17 -17.59 3.89
C LEU A 191 -2.38 -18.78 3.33
N GLN A 192 -2.93 -20.00 3.39
CA GLN A 192 -2.27 -21.23 2.96
C GLN A 192 -2.98 -21.79 1.72
N GLY A 193 -2.34 -21.67 0.56
CA GLY A 193 -2.86 -22.13 -0.72
C GLY A 193 -2.73 -21.06 -1.81
N ASP A 194 -3.43 -21.28 -2.91
CA ASP A 194 -3.31 -20.49 -4.14
C ASP A 194 -4.30 -19.29 -4.16
N ASP A 195 -5.11 -19.15 -3.11
CA ASP A 195 -6.04 -18.03 -2.95
C ASP A 195 -5.30 -16.75 -2.57
N ASN A 196 -5.10 -15.89 -3.57
CA ASN A 196 -4.45 -14.60 -3.41
C ASN A 196 -5.38 -13.50 -2.87
N SER A 197 -6.67 -13.77 -2.65
CA SER A 197 -7.62 -12.76 -2.14
C SER A 197 -7.30 -12.29 -0.72
N TYR A 198 -6.72 -13.16 0.11
CA TYR A 198 -6.23 -12.85 1.46
C TYR A 198 -4.73 -12.53 1.46
N ARG A 199 -3.95 -13.28 0.67
CA ARG A 199 -2.49 -13.21 0.68
C ARG A 199 -1.94 -11.91 0.09
N CYS A 200 -2.68 -11.20 -0.76
CA CYS A 200 -2.20 -9.94 -1.35
C CYS A 200 -1.75 -8.93 -0.30
N TRP A 201 -2.39 -8.90 0.87
CA TRP A 201 -2.05 -7.99 1.96
C TRP A 201 -0.68 -8.24 2.59
N PHE A 202 -0.13 -9.43 2.45
CA PHE A 202 1.09 -9.88 3.15
C PHE A 202 2.17 -10.43 2.23
N SER A 203 1.80 -10.79 1.01
CA SER A 203 2.77 -11.16 0.01
C SER A 203 3.46 -9.88 -0.41
N ASP A 204 4.78 -9.83 -0.28
CA ASP A 204 5.57 -9.02 -1.21
C ASP A 204 5.06 -9.36 -2.62
N CYS A 205 4.98 -8.40 -3.52
CA CYS A 205 4.43 -8.58 -4.88
C CYS A 205 5.27 -9.54 -5.77
N GLN A 206 5.91 -10.56 -5.17
CA GLN A 206 6.86 -11.49 -5.75
C GLN A 206 6.40 -12.96 -5.78
N SER A 207 5.13 -13.33 -5.55
CA SER A 207 4.77 -14.76 -5.68
C SER A 207 3.32 -15.08 -6.12
N SER A 208 3.17 -15.35 -7.42
CA SER A 208 2.40 -16.51 -7.90
C SER A 208 3.43 -17.51 -8.44
N SER A 209 3.56 -18.74 -7.98
CA SER A 209 2.52 -19.78 -7.89
C SER A 209 2.84 -20.78 -6.77
N PRO A 210 1.94 -21.74 -6.50
CA PRO A 210 2.23 -23.07 -7.03
C PRO A 210 1.03 -23.81 -7.66
N GLY A 211 1.33 -24.61 -8.67
CA GLY A 211 0.39 -25.53 -9.30
C GLY A 211 0.13 -26.78 -8.47
N THR A 212 -1.05 -27.35 -8.66
CA THR A 212 -1.47 -28.66 -8.17
C THR A 212 -0.69 -29.80 -8.84
N LYS A 213 -0.15 -30.76 -8.07
CA LYS A 213 -0.53 -32.19 -8.06
C LYS A 213 0.49 -33.06 -7.29
N ALA A 214 -0.07 -34.06 -6.62
CA ALA A 214 0.56 -35.07 -5.80
C ALA A 214 1.64 -35.90 -6.52
N SER A 215 2.67 -36.35 -5.79
CA SER A 215 2.98 -37.77 -5.57
C SER A 215 4.19 -37.92 -4.63
N LEU A 216 4.34 -39.15 -4.13
CA LEU A 216 5.19 -39.70 -3.08
C LEU A 216 6.72 -39.48 -3.17
N GLU A 217 7.29 -39.49 -1.96
CA GLU A 217 8.63 -39.92 -1.51
C GLU A 217 9.91 -39.12 -1.87
N ASP A 218 10.70 -38.97 -0.79
CA ASP A 218 11.97 -38.28 -0.47
C ASP A 218 13.23 -38.68 -1.32
N PRO A 219 14.46 -38.10 -1.17
CA PRO A 219 14.95 -36.96 -0.35
C PRO A 219 15.95 -36.01 -1.13
N PRO A 220 16.88 -35.24 -0.52
CA PRO A 220 16.96 -33.78 -0.67
C PRO A 220 18.15 -33.30 -1.52
N THR A 221 17.94 -32.42 -2.50
CA THR A 221 19.07 -31.74 -3.16
C THR A 221 18.91 -30.22 -3.23
N LYS A 222 19.76 -29.57 -2.41
CA LYS A 222 20.36 -28.23 -2.55
C LYS A 222 19.54 -27.18 -3.32
N LYS A 223 18.89 -26.27 -2.57
CA LYS A 223 18.41 -24.97 -3.07
C LYS A 223 19.55 -24.21 -3.76
N ARG A 224 19.55 -24.22 -5.09
CA ARG A 224 20.32 -23.30 -5.92
C ARG A 224 19.54 -21.99 -5.95
N ARG A 225 20.05 -20.92 -5.35
CA ARG A 225 19.49 -19.55 -5.50
C ARG A 225 19.40 -19.25 -7.00
N LEU A 226 18.19 -19.12 -7.53
CA LEU A 226 17.97 -18.63 -8.89
C LEU A 226 18.36 -17.15 -8.90
N LYS A 227 19.33 -16.80 -9.74
CA LYS A 227 19.76 -15.42 -10.00
C LYS A 227 18.62 -14.73 -10.76
N LEU A 228 18.07 -13.64 -10.21
CA LEU A 228 17.04 -12.81 -10.87
C LEU A 228 17.58 -12.28 -12.20
N SER A 229 16.70 -12.13 -13.19
CA SER A 229 17.08 -11.52 -14.48
C SER A 229 17.34 -10.02 -14.31
N ALA A 230 18.10 -9.42 -15.23
CA ALA A 230 18.34 -7.96 -15.23
C ALA A 230 17.03 -7.16 -15.23
N SER A 231 16.05 -7.61 -16.02
CA SER A 231 14.73 -6.99 -16.10
C SER A 231 13.98 -7.06 -14.77
N ASP A 232 13.95 -8.22 -14.12
CA ASP A 232 13.27 -8.37 -12.84
C ASP A 232 13.93 -7.53 -11.74
N ARG A 233 15.27 -7.41 -11.77
CA ARG A 233 16.00 -6.52 -10.86
C ARG A 233 15.62 -5.06 -11.08
N PHE A 234 15.62 -4.59 -12.33
CA PHE A 234 15.25 -3.21 -12.64
C PHE A 234 13.79 -2.90 -12.28
N ARG A 235 12.87 -3.84 -12.56
CA ARG A 235 11.45 -3.69 -12.25
C ARG A 235 11.21 -3.48 -10.75
N ASN A 236 11.92 -4.23 -9.90
CA ASN A 236 11.82 -4.14 -8.44
C ASN A 236 12.19 -2.75 -7.88
N VAL A 237 13.02 -1.97 -8.57
CA VAL A 237 13.45 -0.65 -8.10
C VAL A 237 12.83 0.51 -8.89
N SER A 238 12.12 0.22 -9.97
CA SER A 238 11.63 1.20 -10.95
C SER A 238 10.80 2.34 -10.33
N ASP A 239 9.86 2.04 -9.44
CA ASP A 239 9.01 3.03 -8.78
C ASP A 239 9.82 3.98 -7.87
N ARG A 240 10.72 3.41 -7.06
CA ARG A 240 11.64 4.18 -6.20
C ARG A 240 12.57 5.03 -7.05
N LEU A 241 13.06 4.48 -8.15
CA LEU A 241 13.93 5.17 -9.09
C LEU A 241 13.21 6.35 -9.75
N ALA A 242 11.96 6.17 -10.19
CA ALA A 242 11.14 7.25 -10.73
C ALA A 242 10.92 8.38 -9.71
N GLY A 243 10.68 8.02 -8.44
CA GLY A 243 10.53 8.99 -7.35
C GLY A 243 11.77 9.85 -7.11
N VAL A 244 12.97 9.27 -7.14
CA VAL A 244 14.22 10.03 -6.93
C VAL A 244 14.71 10.78 -8.17
N ILE A 245 14.37 10.28 -9.38
CA ILE A 245 14.71 10.96 -10.64
C ILE A 245 13.94 12.29 -10.77
N LEU A 246 12.77 12.41 -10.12
CA LEU A 246 11.94 13.61 -10.18
C LEU A 246 12.72 14.91 -9.90
N SER A 247 13.62 14.92 -8.90
CA SER A 247 14.38 16.12 -8.52
C SER A 247 15.54 16.46 -9.46
N CYS A 248 15.87 15.59 -10.42
CA CYS A 248 17.03 15.75 -11.31
C CYS A 248 16.76 15.22 -12.74
N LEU A 249 15.49 15.21 -13.15
CA LEU A 249 14.99 14.61 -14.38
C LEU A 249 15.75 15.05 -15.64
N ILE A 250 16.07 16.34 -15.74
CA ILE A 250 16.81 16.91 -16.88
C ILE A 250 18.25 16.35 -16.91
N ALA A 251 18.92 16.29 -15.76
CA ALA A 251 20.28 15.77 -15.67
C ALA A 251 20.34 14.27 -15.95
N VAL A 252 19.39 13.50 -15.42
CA VAL A 252 19.26 12.06 -15.65
C VAL A 252 19.02 11.76 -17.12
N SER A 253 18.02 12.42 -17.73
CA SER A 253 17.72 12.21 -19.15
C SER A 253 18.88 12.63 -20.05
N GLY A 254 19.58 13.73 -19.73
CA GLY A 254 20.77 14.17 -20.46
C GLY A 254 21.90 13.14 -20.42
N LYS A 255 22.18 12.55 -19.25
CA LYS A 255 23.21 11.51 -19.09
C LYS A 255 22.86 10.23 -19.84
N LEU A 256 21.62 9.77 -19.73
CA LEU A 256 21.15 8.57 -20.45
C LEU A 256 21.20 8.77 -21.97
N ASN A 257 20.80 9.96 -22.45
CA ASN A 257 20.84 10.30 -23.87
C ASN A 257 22.29 10.42 -24.39
N ALA A 258 23.20 11.01 -23.62
CA ALA A 258 24.61 11.11 -23.99
C ALA A 258 25.26 9.72 -24.17
N LYS A 259 24.84 8.72 -23.38
CA LYS A 259 25.26 7.32 -23.53
C LYS A 259 24.43 6.53 -24.57
N LYS A 260 23.51 7.18 -25.28
CA LYS A 260 22.60 6.57 -26.26
C LYS A 260 21.72 5.45 -25.68
N LEU A 261 21.42 5.53 -24.39
CA LEU A 261 20.57 4.56 -23.68
C LEU A 261 19.07 4.86 -23.81
N ILE A 262 18.75 6.10 -24.19
CA ILE A 262 17.42 6.58 -24.58
C ILE A 262 17.51 7.36 -25.89
N THR A 263 16.37 7.62 -26.53
CA THR A 263 16.32 8.40 -27.76
C THR A 263 16.40 9.91 -27.50
N GLN A 264 16.92 10.66 -28.47
CA GLN A 264 16.91 12.12 -28.42
C GLN A 264 15.49 12.68 -28.25
N GLY A 265 14.50 12.10 -28.95
CA GLY A 265 13.11 12.51 -28.82
C GLY A 265 12.55 12.35 -27.40
N LEU A 266 12.93 11.29 -26.69
CA LEU A 266 12.53 11.13 -25.28
C LEU A 266 13.21 12.17 -24.39
N HIS A 267 14.49 12.46 -24.62
CA HIS A 267 15.20 13.50 -23.87
C HIS A 267 14.58 14.90 -24.10
N ASP A 268 14.27 15.24 -25.34
CA ASP A 268 13.62 16.51 -25.69
C ASP A 268 12.24 16.63 -25.02
N GLU A 269 11.50 15.52 -24.91
CA GLU A 269 10.23 15.45 -24.19
C GLU A 269 10.39 15.67 -22.67
N MET A 270 11.48 15.17 -22.06
CA MET A 270 11.76 15.43 -20.64
C MET A 270 12.00 16.92 -20.36
N ILE A 271 12.57 17.65 -21.33
CA ILE A 271 12.85 19.09 -21.22
C ILE A 271 11.62 19.93 -21.56
N THR A 272 10.99 19.65 -22.70
CA THR A 272 10.01 20.55 -23.35
C THR A 272 8.57 20.04 -23.30
N GLY A 273 8.35 18.79 -22.88
CA GLY A 273 7.02 18.18 -22.83
C GLY A 273 6.06 18.92 -21.89
N HIS A 274 4.78 18.94 -22.23
CA HIS A 274 3.73 19.61 -21.45
C HIS A 274 3.27 18.83 -20.21
N ASP A 275 3.72 17.60 -20.04
CA ASP A 275 3.40 16.78 -18.86
C ASP A 275 4.10 17.27 -17.59
N ILE A 276 3.52 16.94 -16.45
CA ILE A 276 4.13 17.17 -15.13
C ILE A 276 5.35 16.26 -14.93
N ASP A 277 6.34 16.73 -14.19
CA ASP A 277 7.63 16.06 -14.04
C ASP A 277 7.52 14.64 -13.46
N SER A 278 6.52 14.36 -12.63
CA SER A 278 6.26 13.01 -12.11
C SER A 278 5.85 12.03 -13.21
N LYS A 279 5.01 12.46 -14.16
CA LYS A 279 4.63 11.63 -15.32
C LYS A 279 5.81 11.43 -16.26
N LYS A 280 6.62 12.47 -16.46
CA LYS A 280 7.85 12.40 -17.26
C LYS A 280 8.87 11.42 -16.66
N ALA A 281 9.09 11.48 -15.35
CA ALA A 281 9.99 10.55 -14.65
C ALA A 281 9.50 9.09 -14.74
N ALA A 282 8.21 8.84 -14.52
CA ALA A 282 7.62 7.52 -14.69
C ALA A 282 7.76 7.02 -16.15
N LYS A 283 7.52 7.90 -17.13
CA LYS A 283 7.69 7.58 -18.56
C LYS A 283 9.14 7.22 -18.89
N LEU A 284 10.10 7.97 -18.37
CA LEU A 284 11.53 7.71 -18.58
C LEU A 284 11.91 6.31 -18.06
N VAL A 285 11.51 5.97 -16.84
CA VAL A 285 11.79 4.66 -16.24
C VAL A 285 11.08 3.53 -17.01
N LEU A 286 9.84 3.74 -17.45
CA LEU A 286 9.10 2.78 -18.26
C LEU A 286 9.80 2.48 -19.59
N VAL A 287 10.35 3.51 -20.27
CA VAL A 287 11.10 3.31 -21.51
C VAL A 287 12.38 2.52 -21.26
N ILE A 288 13.09 2.77 -20.15
CA ILE A 288 14.29 1.98 -19.79
C ILE A 288 13.90 0.51 -19.56
N GLN A 289 12.83 0.25 -18.81
CA GLN A 289 12.30 -1.10 -18.56
C GLN A 289 11.94 -1.81 -19.87
N THR A 290 11.19 -1.14 -20.74
CA THR A 290 10.76 -1.70 -22.04
C THR A 290 11.96 -1.96 -22.96
N THR A 291 12.95 -1.07 -22.94
CA THR A 291 14.19 -1.26 -23.71
C THR A 291 14.96 -2.45 -23.18
N LEU A 292 15.15 -2.54 -21.85
CA LEU A 292 15.82 -3.64 -21.17
C LEU A 292 15.15 -5.00 -21.49
N ASP A 293 13.82 -5.06 -21.55
CA ASP A 293 13.06 -6.25 -21.94
C ASP A 293 13.28 -6.67 -23.39
N ALA A 294 13.58 -5.72 -24.28
CA ALA A 294 13.79 -5.95 -25.70
C ALA A 294 15.27 -6.17 -26.09
N GLN A 295 16.22 -5.94 -25.19
CA GLN A 295 17.66 -6.04 -25.50
C GLN A 295 18.11 -7.51 -25.63
N PRO A 296 18.96 -7.84 -26.64
CA PRO A 296 19.59 -9.17 -26.74
C PRO A 296 20.52 -9.49 -25.56
N ASN A 297 21.08 -8.47 -24.91
CA ASN A 297 21.89 -8.60 -23.70
C ASN A 297 21.40 -7.61 -22.62
N PRO A 298 20.37 -8.00 -21.84
CA PRO A 298 19.80 -7.14 -20.80
C PRO A 298 20.80 -6.76 -19.71
N GLU A 299 21.75 -7.65 -19.38
CA GLU A 299 22.73 -7.40 -18.32
C GLU A 299 23.69 -6.27 -18.70
N ALA A 300 24.17 -6.25 -19.95
CA ALA A 300 25.03 -5.18 -20.43
C ALA A 300 24.30 -3.83 -20.45
N TYR A 301 23.07 -3.81 -20.96
CA TYR A 301 22.26 -2.58 -20.98
C TYR A 301 21.96 -2.07 -19.56
N LEU A 302 21.62 -2.96 -18.62
CA LEU A 302 21.40 -2.60 -17.23
C LEU A 302 22.67 -2.01 -16.59
N ASN A 303 23.83 -2.61 -16.82
CA ASN A 303 25.09 -2.10 -16.30
C ASN A 303 25.44 -0.72 -16.87
N ASP A 304 25.15 -0.47 -18.15
CA ASP A 304 25.37 0.83 -18.78
C ASP A 304 24.44 1.91 -18.20
N VAL A 305 23.17 1.56 -17.95
CA VAL A 305 22.20 2.42 -17.25
C VAL A 305 22.68 2.70 -15.83
N CYS A 306 23.11 1.68 -15.08
CA CYS A 306 23.62 1.83 -13.72
C CYS A 306 24.86 2.74 -13.69
N SER A 307 25.80 2.56 -14.62
CA SER A 307 26.97 3.41 -14.78
C SER A 307 26.58 4.87 -15.06
N ALA A 308 25.65 5.10 -16.00
CA ALA A 308 25.19 6.45 -16.35
C ALA A 308 24.55 7.17 -15.15
N LEU A 309 23.78 6.44 -14.35
CA LEU A 309 23.09 6.98 -13.17
C LEU A 309 24.07 7.26 -12.02
N LYS A 310 25.07 6.41 -11.80
CA LYS A 310 26.12 6.62 -10.78
C LYS A 310 26.99 7.85 -11.07
N GLU A 311 27.24 8.16 -12.34
CA GLU A 311 27.99 9.34 -12.76
C GLU A 311 27.32 10.68 -12.39
N LEU A 312 26.04 10.67 -12.00
CA LEU A 312 25.36 11.87 -11.50
C LEU A 312 25.83 12.28 -10.10
N GLY A 313 26.40 11.35 -9.32
CA GLY A 313 26.85 11.61 -7.95
C GLY A 313 25.73 11.82 -6.92
N GLU A 314 24.47 11.67 -7.33
CA GLU A 314 23.31 11.79 -6.46
C GLU A 314 23.20 10.57 -5.54
N LYS A 315 23.25 10.80 -4.22
CA LYS A 315 23.30 9.72 -3.23
C LYS A 315 22.09 8.79 -3.32
N GLN A 316 20.89 9.34 -3.43
CA GLN A 316 19.64 8.56 -3.46
C GLN A 316 19.53 7.68 -4.72
N ILE A 317 20.04 8.15 -5.86
CA ILE A 317 20.09 7.37 -7.10
C ILE A 317 21.13 6.26 -6.97
N THR A 318 22.32 6.61 -6.47
CA THR A 318 23.41 5.65 -6.29
C THR A 318 23.02 4.51 -5.35
N ASP A 319 22.34 4.82 -4.24
CA ASP A 319 21.86 3.83 -3.28
C ASP A 319 20.90 2.83 -3.93
N ILE A 320 19.95 3.30 -4.76
CA ILE A 320 19.01 2.45 -5.50
C ILE A 320 19.72 1.61 -6.56
N VAL A 321 20.64 2.22 -7.32
CA VAL A 321 21.35 1.55 -8.41
C VAL A 321 22.31 0.48 -7.90
N ASN A 322 22.86 0.64 -6.69
CA ASN A 322 23.69 -0.40 -6.06
C ASN A 322 22.90 -1.68 -5.71
N GLU A 323 21.56 -1.61 -5.60
CA GLU A 323 20.72 -2.80 -5.39
C GLU A 323 20.57 -3.65 -6.68
N LEU A 324 20.98 -3.10 -7.83
CA LEU A 324 20.86 -3.74 -9.14
C LEU A 324 22.09 -4.58 -9.53
N GLU A 325 23.21 -4.44 -8.82
CA GLU A 325 24.48 -5.16 -9.07
C GLU A 325 24.53 -6.50 -8.32
#